data_AF-A0A7W1A437-F1
#
_entry.id   AF-A0A7W1A437-F1
#
_cell.length_a   1.000
_cell.length_b   1.000
_cell.length_c   1.000
_cell.angle_alpha   90.00
_cell.angle_beta   90.00
_cell.angle_gamma   90.00
#
_symmetry.space_group_name_H-M   'P 1'
#
loop_
_entity.id
_entity.type
_entity.pdbx_description
1 polymer ?
#
loop_
_entity_poly.entity_id
_entity_poly.type
_entity_poly.pdbx_seq_one_letter_code
_entity_poly.pdbx_strand_id
1 'polypeptide(L)'
;MITNLVRRSRQLRWINVAVVNLRFLIGFAFIPSALKKLLDQPFTDPTNHGRFHDFLHAFHATGWFYSFVGAMQITAAALLFTQRFATIGALLALPILTAITAFCWSTQVYPTATIATMMWLGTIGLVLWDLDKWRGIFARDDRSHEIRTTPITARIDLRLWAYCGVAMFVVYLGSSLIHGGVYRPRGIELDKPAFYVLPAVMLLPIVTFIIDQRRARRDS
;
A
#
# COMPACT_ATOMS: atom_id res chain seq x y z
N MET A 1 23.52 11.65 -9.82
CA MET A 1 23.72 11.50 -8.36
C MET A 1 22.70 10.55 -7.73
N ILE A 2 21.39 10.81 -7.84
CA ILE A 2 20.31 9.99 -7.24
C ILE A 2 20.38 8.51 -7.64
N THR A 3 20.56 8.20 -8.93
CA THR A 3 20.63 6.81 -9.42
C THR A 3 21.76 6.00 -8.79
N ASN A 4 22.92 6.63 -8.56
CA ASN A 4 24.07 5.96 -7.93
C ASN A 4 23.82 5.69 -6.45
N LEU A 5 23.14 6.61 -5.75
CA LEU A 5 22.74 6.42 -4.36
C LEU A 5 21.74 5.27 -4.23
N VAL A 6 20.68 5.27 -5.05
CA VAL A 6 19.67 4.20 -5.08
C VAL A 6 20.33 2.84 -5.38
N ARG A 7 21.28 2.79 -6.33
CA ARG A 7 22.00 1.55 -6.65
C ARG A 7 22.83 1.03 -5.46
N ARG A 8 23.53 1.91 -4.73
CA ARG A 8 24.27 1.53 -3.50
C ARG A 8 23.30 1.05 -2.42
N SER A 9 22.19 1.75 -2.21
CA SER A 9 21.16 1.36 -1.24
C SER A 9 20.53 0.00 -1.55
N ARG A 10 20.37 -0.37 -2.84
CA ARG A 10 19.87 -1.68 -3.26
C ARG A 10 20.77 -2.85 -2.89
N GLN A 11 22.05 -2.61 -2.59
CA GLN A 11 22.97 -3.67 -2.12
C GLN A 11 22.71 -4.02 -0.64
N LEU A 12 22.09 -3.11 0.12
CA LEU A 12 21.77 -3.33 1.53
C LEU A 12 20.45 -4.10 1.66
N ARG A 13 20.52 -5.30 2.23
CA ARG A 13 19.36 -6.17 2.48
C ARG A 13 18.27 -5.45 3.26
N TRP A 14 18.62 -4.77 4.35
CA TRP A 14 17.66 -4.09 5.22
C TRP A 14 16.81 -3.05 4.50
N ILE A 15 17.39 -2.31 3.53
CA ILE A 15 16.65 -1.32 2.76
C ILE A 15 15.62 -2.00 1.86
N ASN A 16 15.98 -3.11 1.21
CA ASN A 16 15.04 -3.86 0.39
C ASN A 16 13.89 -4.46 1.24
N VAL A 17 14.19 -4.98 2.44
CA VAL A 17 13.14 -5.41 3.39
C VAL A 17 12.24 -4.23 3.78
N ALA A 18 12.81 -3.07 4.09
CA ALA A 18 12.05 -1.87 4.42
C ALA A 18 11.13 -1.43 3.27
N VAL A 19 11.60 -1.49 2.02
CA VAL A 19 10.80 -1.20 0.82
C VAL A 19 9.63 -2.18 0.67
N VAL A 20 9.85 -3.48 0.89
CA VAL A 20 8.77 -4.48 0.85
C VAL A 20 7.72 -4.21 1.94
N ASN A 21 8.15 -3.90 3.16
CA ASN A 21 7.24 -3.57 4.26
C ASN A 21 6.49 -2.26 4.00
N LEU A 22 7.13 -1.26 3.39
CA LEU A 22 6.48 -0.02 3.00
C LEU A 22 5.38 -0.27 1.96
N ARG A 23 5.62 -1.16 0.98
CA ARG A 23 4.58 -1.59 0.02
C ARG A 23 3.40 -2.25 0.72
N PHE A 24 3.66 -3.09 1.72
CA PHE A 24 2.60 -3.69 2.53
C PHE A 24 1.83 -2.66 3.35
N LEU A 25 2.52 -1.71 4.00
CA LEU A 25 1.88 -0.68 4.80
C LEU A 25 0.92 0.18 3.94
N ILE A 26 1.39 0.65 2.79
CA ILE A 26 0.59 1.48 1.88
C ILE A 26 -0.56 0.67 1.28
N GLY A 27 -0.29 -0.54 0.79
CA GLY A 27 -1.34 -1.40 0.22
C GLY A 27 -2.38 -1.76 1.27
N PHE A 28 -1.97 -2.09 2.49
CA PHE A 28 -2.87 -2.43 3.59
C PHE A 28 -3.78 -1.26 3.98
N ALA A 29 -3.26 -0.03 4.00
CA ALA A 29 -4.07 1.15 4.28
C ALA A 29 -5.17 1.40 3.22
N PHE A 30 -4.96 0.96 1.97
CA PHE A 30 -5.96 1.05 0.92
C PHE A 30 -7.05 -0.01 1.03
N ILE A 31 -6.79 -1.21 1.54
CA ILE A 31 -7.77 -2.32 1.53
C ILE A 31 -9.07 -1.96 2.30
N PRO A 32 -9.04 -1.52 3.57
CA PRO A 32 -10.25 -1.15 4.30
C PRO A 32 -11.00 0.01 3.62
N SER A 33 -10.25 1.00 3.15
CA SER A 33 -10.77 2.21 2.49
C SER A 33 -11.45 1.88 1.15
N ALA A 34 -10.88 0.95 0.39
CA ALA A 34 -11.40 0.47 -0.88
C ALA A 34 -12.65 -0.40 -0.68
N LEU A 35 -12.62 -1.29 0.31
CA LEU A 35 -13.71 -2.22 0.54
C LEU A 35 -14.99 -1.51 0.97
N LYS A 36 -14.89 -0.46 1.80
CA LYS A 36 -16.04 0.41 2.10
C LYS A 36 -16.66 0.98 0.82
N LYS A 37 -15.82 1.44 -0.12
CA LYS A 37 -16.27 2.03 -1.38
C LYS A 37 -16.95 1.03 -2.30
N LEU A 38 -16.41 -0.18 -2.38
CA LEU A 38 -16.95 -1.25 -3.21
C LEU A 38 -18.24 -1.86 -2.65
N LEU A 39 -18.38 -1.87 -1.33
CA LEU A 39 -19.59 -2.33 -0.64
C LEU A 39 -20.66 -1.23 -0.50
N ASP A 40 -20.46 -0.08 -1.14
CA ASP A 40 -21.33 1.09 -1.07
C ASP A 40 -21.65 1.56 0.37
N GLN A 41 -20.68 1.41 1.27
CA GLN A 41 -20.80 1.80 2.67
C GLN A 41 -20.28 3.23 2.88
N PRO A 42 -20.95 4.05 3.73
CA PRO A 42 -20.45 5.37 4.08
C PRO A 42 -19.03 5.34 4.66
N PHE A 43 -18.18 6.24 4.15
CA PHE A 43 -16.80 6.33 4.64
C PHE A 43 -16.76 6.82 6.10
N THR A 44 -17.63 7.78 6.42
CA THR A 44 -17.78 8.39 7.74
C THR A 44 -19.19 8.19 8.29
N ASP A 45 -19.39 8.50 9.57
CA ASP A 45 -20.71 8.41 10.21
C ASP A 45 -21.67 9.42 9.56
N PRO A 46 -22.88 9.01 9.12
CA PRO A 46 -23.90 9.90 8.57
C PRO A 46 -24.23 11.12 9.44
N THR A 47 -24.08 11.02 10.77
CA THR A 47 -24.40 12.13 11.69
C THR A 47 -23.28 13.16 11.83
N ASN A 48 -22.09 12.88 11.31
CA ASN A 48 -20.97 13.81 11.39
C ASN A 48 -21.09 14.87 10.30
N HIS A 49 -20.84 16.13 10.69
CA HIS A 49 -20.93 17.30 9.81
C HIS A 49 -19.61 18.06 9.76
N GLY A 50 -19.46 18.92 8.74
CA GLY A 50 -18.31 19.76 8.52
C GLY A 50 -17.60 19.43 7.20
N ARG A 51 -16.77 20.36 6.72
CA ARG A 51 -16.16 20.34 5.37
C ARG A 51 -15.62 18.97 4.93
N PHE A 52 -14.98 18.24 5.83
CA PHE A 52 -14.48 16.89 5.56
C PHE A 52 -15.60 15.85 5.40
N HIS A 53 -16.55 15.82 6.33
CA HIS A 53 -17.64 14.84 6.34
C HIS A 53 -18.64 15.10 5.22
N ASP A 54 -19.00 16.36 5.01
CA ASP A 54 -19.97 16.76 3.98
C ASP A 54 -19.45 16.42 2.58
N PHE A 55 -18.15 16.62 2.31
CA PHE A 55 -17.54 16.16 1.07
C PHE A 55 -17.59 14.64 0.92
N LEU A 56 -17.33 13.88 2.00
CA LEU A 56 -17.37 12.42 1.94
C LEU A 56 -18.78 11.87 1.74
N HIS A 57 -19.79 12.54 2.28
CA HIS A 57 -21.20 12.23 2.03
C HIS A 57 -21.56 12.50 0.57
N ALA A 58 -21.21 13.66 0.04
CA ALA A 58 -21.40 13.99 -1.38
C ALA A 58 -20.64 13.02 -2.29
N PHE A 59 -19.42 12.65 -1.92
CA PHE A 59 -18.60 11.69 -2.66
C PHE A 59 -19.23 10.29 -2.65
N HIS A 60 -19.76 9.82 -1.51
CA HIS A 60 -20.50 8.56 -1.45
C HIS A 60 -21.75 8.60 -2.35
N ALA A 61 -22.50 9.72 -2.33
CA ALA A 61 -23.68 9.92 -3.16
C ALA A 61 -23.41 9.91 -4.68
N THR A 62 -22.13 9.98 -5.12
CA THR A 62 -21.78 9.81 -6.55
C THR A 62 -21.94 8.38 -7.05
N GLY A 63 -22.15 7.40 -6.15
CA GLY A 63 -22.45 6.00 -6.49
C GLY A 63 -21.32 5.31 -7.26
N TRP A 64 -21.45 5.22 -8.58
CA TRP A 64 -20.48 4.51 -9.41
C TRP A 64 -19.07 5.09 -9.32
N PHE A 65 -18.92 6.42 -9.27
CA PHE A 65 -17.61 7.05 -9.14
C PHE A 65 -16.95 6.71 -7.79
N TYR A 66 -17.73 6.65 -6.71
CA TYR A 66 -17.27 6.19 -5.40
C TYR A 66 -16.70 4.77 -5.47
N SER A 67 -17.44 3.85 -6.07
CA SER A 67 -17.03 2.46 -6.28
C SER A 67 -15.79 2.34 -7.18
N PHE A 68 -15.71 3.14 -8.25
CA PHE A 68 -14.56 3.15 -9.16
C PHE A 68 -13.26 3.55 -8.44
N VAL A 69 -13.30 4.58 -7.60
CA VAL A 69 -12.14 4.96 -6.78
C VAL A 69 -11.75 3.83 -5.82
N GLY A 70 -12.74 3.12 -5.26
CA GLY A 70 -12.51 1.89 -4.49
C GLY A 70 -11.81 0.80 -5.29
N ALA A 71 -12.26 0.54 -6.51
CA ALA A 71 -11.66 -0.44 -7.42
C ALA A 71 -10.19 -0.10 -7.75
N MET A 72 -9.89 1.19 -7.97
CA MET A 72 -8.52 1.65 -8.20
C MET A 72 -7.64 1.45 -6.96
N GLN A 73 -8.17 1.72 -5.75
CA GLN A 73 -7.45 1.52 -4.49
C GLN A 73 -7.16 0.04 -4.22
N ILE A 74 -8.13 -0.86 -4.41
CA ILE A 74 -7.91 -2.30 -4.20
C ILE A 74 -6.94 -2.88 -5.25
N THR A 75 -7.00 -2.40 -6.49
CA THR A 75 -6.08 -2.79 -7.55
C THR A 75 -4.65 -2.36 -7.22
N ALA A 76 -4.46 -1.12 -6.78
CA ALA A 76 -3.16 -0.62 -6.34
C ALA A 76 -2.61 -1.45 -5.17
N ALA A 77 -3.45 -1.78 -4.18
CA ALA A 77 -3.07 -2.63 -3.04
C ALA A 77 -2.62 -4.03 -3.48
N ALA A 78 -3.41 -4.69 -4.34
CA ALA A 78 -3.09 -6.01 -4.87
C ALA A 78 -1.74 -6.01 -5.61
N LEU A 79 -1.52 -5.04 -6.50
CA LEU A 79 -0.26 -4.91 -7.24
C LEU A 79 0.95 -4.68 -6.33
N LEU A 80 0.81 -3.83 -5.30
CA LEU A 80 1.85 -3.60 -4.29
C LEU A 80 2.22 -4.89 -3.55
N PHE A 81 1.22 -5.72 -3.22
CA PHE A 81 1.43 -6.95 -2.46
C PHE A 81 2.11 -8.06 -3.28
N THR A 82 1.90 -8.11 -4.60
CA THR A 82 2.56 -9.10 -5.48
C THR A 82 4.09 -9.00 -5.52
N GLN A 83 4.67 -7.86 -5.08
CA GLN A 83 6.08 -7.48 -5.22
C GLN A 83 6.62 -7.36 -6.66
N ARG A 84 6.10 -8.17 -7.59
CA ARG A 84 6.44 -8.21 -9.01
C ARG A 84 5.93 -6.98 -9.75
N PHE A 85 4.65 -6.61 -9.54
CA PHE A 85 4.02 -5.47 -10.19
C PHE A 85 3.91 -4.24 -9.28
N ALA A 86 4.68 -4.22 -8.19
CA ALA A 86 4.60 -3.18 -7.18
C ALA A 86 4.93 -1.78 -7.73
N THR A 87 5.73 -1.67 -8.80
CA THR A 87 6.00 -0.39 -9.47
C THR A 87 4.74 0.20 -10.08
N ILE A 88 3.93 -0.61 -10.77
CA ILE A 88 2.64 -0.18 -11.33
C ILE A 88 1.68 0.18 -10.19
N GLY A 89 1.64 -0.65 -9.14
CA GLY A 89 0.86 -0.34 -7.94
C GLY A 89 1.22 1.01 -7.30
N ALA A 90 2.52 1.33 -7.19
CA ALA A 90 2.99 2.61 -6.66
C ALA A 90 2.64 3.79 -7.58
N LEU A 91 2.75 3.61 -8.90
CA LEU A 91 2.37 4.64 -9.88
C LEU A 91 0.86 4.92 -9.87
N LEU A 92 0.02 3.90 -9.63
CA LEU A 92 -1.43 4.08 -9.40
C LEU A 92 -1.74 4.71 -8.06
N ALA A 93 -1.02 4.31 -7.00
CA ALA A 93 -1.21 4.82 -5.64
C ALA A 93 -0.85 6.31 -5.53
N LEU A 94 0.15 6.77 -6.29
CA LEU A 94 0.66 8.14 -6.20
C LEU A 94 -0.41 9.21 -6.46
N PRO A 95 -1.11 9.25 -7.60
CA PRO A 95 -2.15 10.26 -7.84
C PRO A 95 -3.32 10.15 -6.84
N ILE A 96 -3.68 8.93 -6.42
CA ILE A 96 -4.72 8.71 -5.41
C ILE A 96 -4.31 9.34 -4.07
N LEU A 97 -3.08 9.09 -3.61
CA LEU A 97 -2.58 9.65 -2.35
C LEU A 97 -2.34 11.15 -2.43
N THR A 98 -1.95 11.68 -3.58
CA THR A 98 -1.87 13.13 -3.81
C THR A 98 -3.24 13.76 -3.57
N ALA A 99 -4.30 13.22 -4.17
CA ALA A 99 -5.66 13.73 -3.99
C ALA A 99 -6.14 13.63 -2.53
N ILE A 100 -5.92 12.48 -1.88
CA ILE A 100 -6.28 12.28 -0.46
C ILE A 100 -5.52 13.26 0.45
N THR A 101 -4.22 13.44 0.21
CA THR A 101 -3.37 14.33 1.02
C THR A 101 -3.81 15.78 0.88
N ALA A 102 -4.01 16.25 -0.36
CA ALA A 102 -4.51 17.59 -0.64
C ALA A 102 -5.87 17.82 0.01
N PHE A 103 -6.78 16.84 -0.10
CA PHE A 103 -8.10 16.89 0.55
C PHE A 103 -7.99 17.03 2.07
N CYS A 104 -7.22 16.18 2.74
CA CYS A 104 -7.12 16.19 4.21
C CYS A 104 -6.53 17.50 4.76
N TRP A 105 -5.53 18.06 4.07
CA TRP A 105 -4.97 19.36 4.42
C TRP A 105 -5.96 20.51 4.17
N SER A 106 -6.70 20.46 3.05
CA SER A 106 -7.72 21.47 2.72
C SER A 106 -8.87 21.50 3.73
N THR A 107 -9.25 20.35 4.28
CA THR A 107 -10.31 20.23 5.29
C THR A 107 -9.81 20.29 6.73
N GLN A 108 -8.51 20.54 6.96
CA GLN A 108 -7.90 20.71 8.28
C GLN A 108 -8.05 19.51 9.24
N VAL A 109 -8.13 18.29 8.70
CA VAL A 109 -8.17 17.07 9.53
C VAL A 109 -6.74 16.61 9.82
N TYR A 110 -6.07 17.31 10.73
CA TYR A 110 -4.62 17.18 10.95
C TYR A 110 -4.13 15.74 11.19
N PRO A 111 -4.75 14.92 12.07
CA PRO A 111 -4.25 13.56 12.32
C PRO A 111 -4.26 12.69 11.05
N THR A 112 -5.35 12.76 10.28
CA THR A 112 -5.47 12.02 9.01
C THR A 112 -4.56 12.61 7.94
N ALA A 113 -4.42 13.94 7.86
CA ALA A 113 -3.53 14.62 6.92
C ALA A 113 -2.06 14.24 7.14
N THR A 114 -1.62 14.11 8.40
CA THR A 114 -0.26 13.68 8.74
C THR A 114 0.00 12.26 8.23
N ILE A 115 -0.88 11.30 8.52
CA ILE A 115 -0.72 9.91 8.06
C ILE A 115 -0.77 9.84 6.53
N ALA A 116 -1.72 10.53 5.89
CA ALA A 116 -1.82 10.59 4.43
C ALA A 116 -0.54 11.14 3.79
N THR A 117 0.06 12.19 4.39
CA THR A 117 1.32 12.78 3.94
C THR A 117 2.48 11.79 4.07
N MET A 118 2.57 11.04 5.17
CA MET A 118 3.58 9.99 5.34
C MET A 118 3.43 8.89 4.28
N MET A 119 2.20 8.48 3.98
CA MET A 119 1.92 7.50 2.91
C MET A 119 2.28 8.04 1.53
N TRP A 120 1.98 9.32 1.27
CA TRP A 120 2.30 10.00 0.02
C TRP A 120 3.82 10.10 -0.20
N LEU A 121 4.56 10.54 0.82
CA LEU A 121 6.03 10.57 0.80
C LEU A 121 6.62 9.17 0.63
N GLY A 122 6.06 8.17 1.32
CA GLY A 122 6.46 6.77 1.16
C GLY A 122 6.25 6.28 -0.28
N THR A 123 5.13 6.65 -0.91
CA THR A 123 4.81 6.28 -2.29
C THR A 123 5.74 6.99 -3.29
N ILE A 124 6.07 8.26 -3.08
CA ILE A 124 7.12 8.95 -3.84
C ILE A 124 8.44 8.18 -3.70
N GLY A 125 8.80 7.78 -2.48
CA GLY A 125 9.97 6.95 -2.21
C GLY A 125 9.97 5.63 -2.99
N LEU A 126 8.83 4.94 -3.08
CA LEU A 126 8.68 3.72 -3.89
C LEU A 126 8.82 3.97 -5.39
N VAL A 127 8.24 5.05 -5.90
CA VAL A 127 8.36 5.44 -7.31
C VAL A 127 9.80 5.81 -7.65
N LEU A 128 10.47 6.57 -6.77
CA LEU A 128 11.89 6.89 -6.88
C LEU A 128 12.77 5.63 -6.77
N TRP A 129 12.42 4.69 -5.90
CA TRP A 129 13.13 3.43 -5.74
C TRP A 129 13.13 2.61 -7.03
N ASP A 130 12.05 2.65 -7.81
CA ASP A 130 11.91 1.92 -9.07
C ASP A 130 12.24 2.76 -10.32
N LEU A 131 12.89 3.93 -10.17
CA LEU A 131 13.24 4.86 -11.27
C LEU A 131 13.82 4.18 -12.50
N ASP A 132 14.78 3.25 -12.32
CA ASP A 132 15.46 2.58 -13.45
C ASP A 132 14.50 1.81 -14.35
N LYS A 133 13.34 1.38 -13.85
CA LYS A 133 12.35 0.61 -14.62
C LYS A 133 11.49 1.47 -15.53
N TRP A 134 11.15 2.69 -15.11
CA TRP A 134 10.20 3.56 -15.80
C TRP A 134 10.82 4.85 -16.34
N ARG A 135 12.11 5.11 -16.08
CA ARG A 135 12.84 6.26 -16.61
C ARG A 135 12.77 6.36 -18.14
N GLY A 136 12.61 5.22 -18.83
CA GLY A 136 12.41 5.19 -20.29
C GLY A 136 11.13 5.90 -20.76
N ILE A 137 10.13 6.12 -19.89
CA ILE A 137 8.92 6.89 -20.22
C ILE A 137 9.20 8.39 -20.31
N PHE A 138 10.17 8.88 -19.54
CA PHE A 138 10.57 10.30 -19.51
C PHE A 138 11.87 10.55 -20.29
N ALA A 139 12.37 9.52 -20.97
CA ALA A 139 13.44 9.66 -21.93
C ALA A 139 12.95 10.50 -23.11
N ARG A 140 13.87 11.28 -23.69
CA ARG A 140 13.58 12.04 -24.90
C ARG A 140 13.50 11.05 -26.08
N ASP A 141 12.48 11.21 -26.92
CA ASP A 141 12.17 10.28 -28.03
C ASP A 141 13.33 10.15 -29.05
N ASP A 142 14.25 11.10 -29.07
CA ASP A 142 15.43 11.14 -29.94
C ASP A 142 16.61 10.27 -29.46
N ARG A 143 16.51 9.65 -28.28
CA ARG A 143 17.58 8.83 -27.70
C ARG A 143 17.11 7.41 -27.43
N SER A 144 17.78 6.44 -28.05
CA SER A 144 17.67 5.03 -27.66
C SER A 144 18.22 4.86 -26.24
N HIS A 145 17.31 4.70 -25.28
CA HIS A 145 17.67 4.42 -23.90
C HIS A 145 17.70 2.92 -23.66
N GLU A 146 18.92 2.37 -23.55
CA GLU A 146 19.10 0.99 -23.09
C GLU A 146 18.70 0.89 -21.62
N ILE A 147 17.63 0.12 -21.34
CA ILE A 147 17.17 -0.13 -19.97
C ILE A 147 18.12 -1.16 -19.34
N ARG A 148 19.18 -0.68 -18.69
CA ARG A 148 20.05 -1.54 -17.89
C ARG A 148 19.35 -1.97 -16.61
N THR A 149 18.71 -3.13 -16.65
CA THR A 149 18.24 -3.82 -15.44
C THR A 149 19.45 -4.37 -14.69
N THR A 150 19.92 -3.67 -13.66
CA THR A 150 20.90 -4.27 -12.74
C THR A 150 20.18 -5.31 -11.88
N PRO A 151 20.63 -6.59 -11.87
CA PRO A 151 20.04 -7.60 -11.02
C PRO A 151 20.15 -7.16 -9.55
N ILE A 152 19.08 -7.35 -8.78
CA ILE A 152 19.09 -7.09 -7.34
C ILE A 152 20.08 -8.06 -6.71
N THR A 153 21.24 -7.57 -6.27
CA THR A 153 22.29 -8.38 -5.64
C THR A 153 22.00 -8.73 -4.18
N ALA A 154 21.08 -8.00 -3.53
CA ALA A 154 20.64 -8.32 -2.18
C ALA A 154 19.77 -9.60 -2.18
N ARG A 155 20.28 -10.66 -1.55
CA ARG A 155 19.61 -11.97 -1.36
C ARG A 155 18.35 -11.82 -0.51
N ILE A 156 17.23 -11.41 -1.09
CA ILE A 156 15.91 -11.50 -0.45
C ILE A 156 15.02 -12.36 -1.33
N ASP A 157 14.32 -13.30 -0.70
CA ASP A 157 13.39 -14.17 -1.41
C ASP A 157 12.08 -13.42 -1.71
N LEU A 158 12.04 -12.69 -2.83
CA LEU A 158 10.86 -11.94 -3.26
C LEU A 158 9.61 -12.83 -3.41
N ARG A 159 9.77 -14.13 -3.68
CA ARG A 159 8.63 -15.05 -3.79
C ARG A 159 8.01 -15.28 -2.42
N LEU A 160 8.84 -15.53 -1.40
CA LEU A 160 8.38 -15.65 -0.02
C LEU A 160 7.60 -14.40 0.43
N TRP A 161 8.14 -13.21 0.14
CA TRP A 161 7.46 -11.95 0.44
C TRP A 161 6.18 -11.77 -0.38
N ALA A 162 6.13 -12.19 -1.65
CA ALA A 162 4.89 -12.17 -2.43
C ALA A 162 3.81 -13.09 -1.83
N TYR A 163 4.17 -14.29 -1.37
CA TYR A 163 3.24 -15.19 -0.67
C TYR A 163 2.72 -14.58 0.63
N CYS A 164 3.59 -13.91 1.40
CA CYS A 164 3.15 -13.15 2.58
C CYS A 164 2.12 -12.08 2.20
N GLY A 165 2.37 -11.31 1.14
CA GLY A 165 1.43 -10.30 0.65
C GLY A 165 0.07 -10.92 0.28
N VAL A 166 0.07 -11.99 -0.51
CA VAL A 166 -1.17 -12.70 -0.88
C VAL A 166 -1.90 -13.22 0.34
N ALA A 167 -1.19 -13.82 1.31
CA ALA A 167 -1.79 -14.30 2.55
C ALA A 167 -2.44 -13.17 3.35
N MET A 168 -1.76 -12.03 3.51
CA MET A 168 -2.32 -10.85 4.17
C MET A 168 -3.61 -10.36 3.49
N PHE A 169 -3.59 -10.30 2.15
CA PHE A 169 -4.75 -9.88 1.36
C PHE A 169 -5.94 -10.82 1.52
N VAL A 170 -5.70 -12.12 1.37
CA VAL A 170 -6.73 -13.17 1.45
C VAL A 170 -7.31 -13.26 2.86
N VAL A 171 -6.48 -13.21 3.90
CA VAL A 171 -6.95 -13.24 5.29
C VAL A 171 -7.85 -12.04 5.59
N TYR A 172 -7.45 -10.83 5.19
CA TYR A 172 -8.24 -9.62 5.43
C TYR A 172 -9.54 -9.58 4.60
N LEU A 173 -9.47 -9.99 3.33
CA LEU A 173 -10.66 -10.03 2.47
C LEU A 173 -11.64 -11.10 2.95
N GLY A 174 -11.13 -12.30 3.26
CA GLY A 174 -11.91 -13.41 3.80
C GLY A 174 -12.60 -13.05 5.11
N SER A 175 -11.90 -12.39 6.05
CA SER A 175 -12.53 -11.92 7.28
C SER A 175 -13.64 -10.91 7.02
N SER A 176 -13.43 -9.99 6.07
CA SER A 176 -14.41 -8.95 5.76
C SER A 176 -15.66 -9.55 5.11
N LEU A 177 -15.51 -10.59 4.30
CA LEU A 177 -16.62 -11.36 3.71
C LEU A 177 -17.41 -12.11 4.79
N ILE A 178 -16.73 -12.80 5.72
CA ILE A 178 -17.38 -13.57 6.79
C ILE A 178 -18.17 -12.66 7.73
N HIS A 179 -17.66 -11.47 8.04
CA HIS A 179 -18.32 -10.53 8.95
C HIS A 179 -19.31 -9.57 8.26
N GLY A 180 -19.51 -9.70 6.94
CA GLY A 180 -20.47 -8.88 6.18
C GLY A 180 -20.11 -7.39 6.09
N GLY A 181 -18.84 -7.04 6.29
CA GLY A 181 -18.41 -5.64 6.30
C GLY A 181 -16.93 -5.46 6.64
N VAL A 182 -16.46 -4.23 6.48
CA VAL A 182 -15.07 -3.88 6.79
C VAL A 182 -14.87 -3.88 8.30
N TYR A 183 -14.04 -4.78 8.81
CA TYR A 183 -13.73 -4.82 10.23
C TYR A 183 -13.04 -3.51 10.67
N ARG A 184 -13.67 -2.82 11.64
CA ARG A 184 -13.15 -1.60 12.27
C ARG A 184 -13.11 -1.83 13.78
N PRO A 185 -11.93 -2.05 14.38
CA PRO A 185 -11.85 -2.14 15.84
C PRO A 185 -12.27 -0.81 16.44
N ARG A 186 -13.28 -0.81 17.31
CA ARG A 186 -13.72 0.37 18.09
C ARG A 186 -13.12 0.37 19.49
N GLY A 187 -12.35 -0.67 19.84
CA GLY A 187 -11.69 -0.87 21.12
C GLY A 187 -11.08 -2.26 21.20
N ILE A 188 -10.73 -2.67 22.41
CA ILE A 188 -10.26 -4.04 22.72
C ILE A 188 -11.51 -4.92 22.86
N GLU A 189 -11.76 -5.77 21.86
CA GLU A 189 -12.92 -6.69 21.80
C GLU A 189 -12.40 -8.13 21.76
N LEU A 190 -11.87 -8.62 22.90
CA LEU A 190 -11.23 -9.95 23.01
C LEU A 190 -12.22 -11.12 22.81
N ASP A 191 -13.51 -10.85 22.93
CA ASP A 191 -14.61 -11.79 22.75
C ASP A 191 -14.88 -12.10 21.27
N LYS A 192 -14.44 -11.23 20.34
CA LYS A 192 -14.77 -11.38 18.92
C LYS A 192 -13.59 -11.91 18.12
N PRO A 193 -13.78 -12.97 17.31
CA PRO A 193 -12.72 -13.51 16.47
C PRO A 193 -12.18 -12.48 15.45
N ALA A 194 -13.03 -11.53 15.03
CA ALA A 194 -12.67 -10.45 14.12
C ALA A 194 -11.54 -9.56 14.65
N PHE A 195 -11.43 -9.38 15.97
CA PHE A 195 -10.38 -8.59 16.61
C PHE A 195 -8.99 -9.14 16.34
N TYR A 196 -8.85 -10.46 16.27
CA TYR A 196 -7.57 -11.12 16.08
C TYR A 196 -7.05 -11.07 14.63
N VAL A 197 -7.89 -10.71 13.66
CA VAL A 197 -7.51 -10.65 12.24
C VAL A 197 -6.41 -9.61 12.02
N LEU A 198 -6.58 -8.39 12.54
CA LEU A 198 -5.62 -7.30 12.35
C LEU A 198 -4.24 -7.63 12.97
N PRO A 199 -4.15 -8.04 14.24
CA PRO A 199 -2.89 -8.54 14.82
C PRO A 199 -2.29 -9.70 14.01
N ALA A 200 -3.09 -10.69 13.60
CA ALA A 200 -2.60 -11.84 12.84
C ALA A 200 -1.97 -11.41 11.50
N VAL A 201 -2.63 -10.50 10.77
CA VAL A 201 -2.10 -9.94 9.51
C VAL A 201 -0.81 -9.16 9.75
N MET A 202 -0.70 -8.41 10.85
CA MET A 202 0.52 -7.69 11.21
C MET A 202 1.69 -8.59 11.63
N LEU A 203 1.42 -9.81 12.11
CA LEU A 203 2.46 -10.79 12.46
C LEU A 203 3.07 -11.47 11.22
N LEU A 204 2.34 -11.56 10.10
CA LEU A 204 2.80 -12.26 8.90
C LEU A 204 4.13 -11.71 8.33
N PRO A 205 4.34 -10.38 8.18
CA PRO A 205 5.64 -9.83 7.77
C PRO A 205 6.76 -10.14 8.76
N ILE A 206 6.48 -10.21 10.06
CA ILE A 206 7.49 -10.51 11.10
C ILE A 206 7.94 -11.96 10.99
N VAL A 207 7.00 -12.91 10.85
CA VAL A 207 7.30 -14.32 10.65
C VAL A 207 8.07 -14.52 9.35
N THR A 208 7.63 -13.88 8.28
CA THR A 208 8.29 -13.92 6.97
C THR A 208 9.71 -13.41 7.05
N PHE A 209 9.94 -12.32 7.77
CA PHE A 209 11.25 -11.75 8.02
C PHE A 209 12.17 -12.73 8.76
N ILE A 210 11.68 -13.39 9.81
CA ILE A 210 12.46 -14.40 10.57
C ILE A 210 12.84 -15.58 9.66
N ILE A 211 11.91 -16.07 8.84
CA ILE A 211 12.16 -17.17 7.89
C ILE A 211 13.20 -16.75 6.84
N ASP A 212 13.04 -15.57 6.25
CA ASP A 212 13.94 -15.00 5.25
C ASP A 212 15.36 -14.81 5.83
N GLN A 213 15.48 -14.34 7.07
CA GLN A 213 16.77 -14.25 7.77
C GLN A 213 17.41 -15.61 8.00
N ARG A 214 16.64 -16.61 8.43
CA ARG A 214 17.15 -17.98 8.67
C ARG A 214 17.65 -18.62 7.38
N ARG A 215 16.93 -18.46 6.26
CA ARG A 215 17.37 -18.94 4.94
C ARG A 215 18.68 -18.28 4.52
N ALA A 216 18.75 -16.97 4.65
CA ALA A 216 19.94 -16.23 4.28
C ALA A 216 21.20 -16.61 5.06
N ARG A 217 21.06 -16.95 6.35
CA ARG A 217 22.18 -17.44 7.17
C ARG A 217 22.63 -18.86 6.81
N ARG A 218 21.76 -19.68 6.21
CA ARG A 218 22.11 -21.05 5.76
C ARG A 218 22.87 -21.06 4.43
N ASP A 219 22.65 -20.04 3.60
CA ASP A 219 23.26 -19.92 2.28
C ASP A 219 24.59 -19.12 2.29
N SER A 220 25.03 -18.65 3.47
CA SER A 220 26.29 -17.91 3.72
C SER A 220 27.35 -18.81 4.31
#